data_AF-A0AAU3KNJ2-F1
#
_entry.id   AF-A0AAU3KNJ2-F1
#
_cell.length_a   1.000
_cell.length_b   1.000
_cell.length_c   1.000
_cell.angle_alpha   90.00
_cell.angle_beta   90.00
_cell.angle_gamma   90.00
#
_symmetry.space_group_name_H-M   'P 1'
#
loop_
_entity.id
_entity.type
_entity.pdbx_description
1 polymer ?
#
loop_
_entity_poly.entity_id
_entity_poly.type
_entity_poly.pdbx_seq_one_letter_code
_entity_poly.pdbx_strand_id
1 'polypeptide(L)' 'MIDRLRRHGAALVGTVARYEDIYRYCYVRGPDGVMIGLVEELR' A
#
# COMPACT_ATOMS: atom_id res chain seq x y z
N MET A 1 -5.26 -5.22 -4.77
CA MET A 1 -5.48 -3.80 -4.43
C MET A 1 -4.45 -2.88 -5.08
N ILE A 2 -3.15 -3.09 -4.82
CA ILE A 2 -2.06 -2.23 -5.30
C ILE A 2 -2.08 -2.06 -6.82
N ASP A 3 -2.32 -3.12 -7.59
CA ASP A 3 -2.37 -3.02 -9.06
C ASP A 3 -3.52 -2.16 -9.58
N ARG A 4 -4.63 -2.06 -8.84
CA ARG A 4 -5.70 -1.11 -9.17
C ARG A 4 -5.23 0.32 -8.95
N LEU A 5 -4.58 0.59 -7.81
CA LEU A 5 -4.07 1.92 -7.50
C LEU A 5 -2.98 2.37 -8.47
N ARG A 6 -2.10 1.45 -8.90
CA ARG A 6 -1.10 1.71 -9.95
C ARG A 6 -1.72 2.17 -11.27
N ARG A 7 -2.84 1.57 -11.69
CA ARG A 7 -3.59 2.01 -12.88
C ARG A 7 -4.15 3.44 -12.75
N HIS A 8 -4.26 3.96 -11.53
CA HIS A 8 -4.69 5.34 -11.24
C HIS A 8 -3.52 6.27 -10.85
N GLY A 9 -2.28 5.90 -11.18
CA GLY A 9 -1.11 6.76 -10.98
C GLY A 9 -0.47 6.67 -9.58
N ALA A 10 -0.87 5.70 -8.75
CA ALA A 10 -0.21 5.49 -7.47
C ALA A 10 1.10 4.70 -7.62
N ALA A 11 2.15 5.12 -6.92
CA ALA A 11 3.43 4.44 -6.84
C ALA A 11 3.62 3.79 -5.46
N LEU A 12 4.09 2.54 -5.41
CA LEU A 12 4.47 1.88 -4.17
C LEU A 12 5.75 2.53 -3.62
N VAL A 13 5.75 2.87 -2.34
CA VAL A 13 6.94 3.36 -1.63
C VAL A 13 7.53 2.19 -0.84
N GLY A 14 8.71 1.73 -1.23
CA GLY A 14 9.36 0.56 -0.63
C GLY A 14 8.69 -0.74 -1.06
N THR A 15 8.40 -1.61 -0.09
CA THR A 15 7.81 -2.93 -0.31
C THR A 15 6.54 -3.11 0.53
N VAL A 16 5.79 -4.17 0.23
CA VAL A 16 4.72 -4.62 1.11
C VAL A 16 5.36 -5.34 2.29
N ALA A 17 5.06 -4.89 3.50
CA ALA A 17 5.56 -5.45 4.74
C ALA A 17 4.46 -6.27 5.44
N ARG A 18 4.88 -7.19 6.29
CA ARG A 18 4.01 -8.02 7.11
C ARG A 18 4.41 -7.86 8.57
N TYR A 19 3.42 -7.64 9.43
CA TYR A 19 3.59 -7.63 10.88
C TYR A 19 2.96 -8.89 11.44
N GLU A 20 3.82 -9.82 11.85
CA GLU A 20 3.44 -11.14 12.37
C GLU A 20 2.39 -11.81 11.44
N ASP A 21 1.47 -12.58 12.00
CA ASP A 21 0.32 -13.12 11.28
C ASP A 21 -0.92 -12.23 11.47
N ILE A 22 -0.73 -10.95 11.81
CA ILE A 22 -1.84 -10.02 12.14
C ILE A 22 -2.12 -9.06 11.00
N TYR A 23 -1.09 -8.45 10.40
CA TYR A 23 -1.28 -7.42 9.38
C TYR A 23 -0.34 -7.56 8.19
N ARG A 24 -0.83 -7.13 7.03
CA ARG A 24 -0.02 -6.76 5.86
C ARG A 24 -0.24 -5.28 5.57
N TYR A 25 0.84 -4.53 5.37
CA TYR A 25 0.75 -3.09 5.15
C TYR A 25 1.76 -2.59 4.12
N CYS A 26 1.46 -1.44 3.53
CA CYS A 26 2.37 -0.73 2.62
C CYS A 26 2.04 0.76 2.56
N TYR A 27 2.95 1.54 1.97
CA TYR A 27 2.74 2.94 1.67
C TYR A 27 2.68 3.15 0.16
N VAL A 28 1.75 3.99 -0.29
CA VAL A 28 1.67 4.42 -1.69
C VAL A 28 1.72 5.94 -1.75
N ARG A 29 2.30 6.46 -2.83
CA ARG A 29 2.24 7.86 -3.20
C ARG A 29 1.24 8.00 -4.34
N GLY A 30 0.19 8.80 -4.15
CA GLY A 30 -0.79 9.12 -5.19
C GLY A 30 -0.22 10.02 -6.28
N PRO A 31 -1.00 10.27 -7.35
CA PRO A 31 -0.56 11.09 -8.50
C PRO A 31 -0.12 12.50 -8.09
N ASP A 32 -0.80 13.13 -7.13
CA ASP A 32 -0.45 14.47 -6.63
C ASP A 32 0.59 14.44 -5.49
N GLY A 33 1.31 13.32 -5.34
CA GLY A 33 2.36 13.19 -4.33
C GLY A 33 1.86 12.90 -2.90
N VAL A 34 0.54 12.78 -2.67
CA VAL A 34 -0.03 12.47 -1.35
C VAL A 34 0.36 11.06 -0.90
N MET A 35 0.82 10.93 0.34
CA MET A 35 1.20 9.64 0.92
C MET A 35 0.00 9.00 1.63
N ILE A 36 -0.26 7.72 1.34
CA ILE A 36 -1.35 6.94 1.91
C ILE A 36 -0.80 5.63 2.47
N GLY A 37 -1.15 5.32 3.72
CA GLY A 37 -0.90 4.02 4.34
C GLY A 37 -2.07 3.07 4.06
N LEU A 38 -1.76 1.86 3.58
CA LEU A 38 -2.72 0.79 3.38
C LEU A 38 -2.41 -0.33 4.35
N VAL A 39 -3.42 -0.79 5.09
CA VAL A 39 -3.32 -1.89 6.05
C VAL A 39 -4.43 -2.89 5.78
N GLU A 40 -4.09 -4.16 5.84
CA GLU A 40 -4.99 -5.30 5.71
C GLU A 40 -4.75 -6.22 6.90
N GLU A 41 -5.82 -6.52 7.64
CA GLU A 41 -5.81 -7.53 8.70
C GLU A 41 -5.78 -8.92 8.06
N LEU A 42 -4.91 -9.79 8.58
CA LEU A 42 -4.77 -11.18 8.14
C LEU A 42 -5.72 -12.03 9.00
N ARG A 43 -6.84 -12.43 8.41
CA ARG A 43 -7.78 -13.41 8.98
C ARG A 43 -7.53 -14.80 8.42
#